data_AF-A0A8R2NMM4-F1
#
_entry.id   AF-A0A8R2NMM4-F1
#
_cell.length_a   1.000
_cell.length_b   1.000
_cell.length_c   1.000
_cell.angle_alpha   90.00
_cell.angle_beta   90.00
_cell.angle_gamma   90.00
#
_symmetry.space_group_name_H-M   'P 1'
#
loop_
_entity.id
_entity.type
_entity.pdbx_description
1 polymer ?
#
loop_
_entity_poly.entity_id
_entity_poly.type
_entity_poly.pdbx_seq_one_letter_code
_entity_poly.pdbx_strand_id
1 'polypeptide(L)'
;MTIICAVKFCNSKMSLTKKISYFRFPSDQLRCKQWMGNCHTVHLLNKDPAILYKNYRVCCVHFEDNMFLNPSSRNRLTMNAVPTIFSERCI
;
A
#
# COMPACT_ATOMS: atom_id res chain seq x y z
N MET A 1 6.16 15.11 -7.14
CA MET A 1 6.44 13.77 -6.57
C MET A 1 5.14 13.00 -6.54
N THR A 2 5.04 11.89 -7.28
CA THR A 2 3.79 11.16 -7.47
C THR A 2 3.85 9.87 -6.68
N ILE A 3 2.98 9.73 -5.68
CA ILE A 3 2.83 8.49 -4.92
C ILE A 3 1.97 7.52 -5.73
N ILE A 4 2.47 6.31 -5.93
CA ILE A 4 1.82 5.23 -6.71
C ILE A 4 1.59 4.04 -5.78
N CYS A 5 0.47 3.34 -5.97
CA CYS A 5 0.24 2.07 -5.27
C CYS A 5 1.29 1.02 -5.68
N ALA A 6 1.82 0.29 -4.70
CA ALA A 6 2.83 -0.75 -4.89
C ALA A 6 2.23 -2.10 -5.33
N VAL A 7 0.90 -2.26 -5.28
CA VAL A 7 0.22 -3.48 -5.69
C VAL A 7 0.25 -3.60 -7.22
N LYS A 8 0.70 -4.75 -7.74
CA LYS A 8 0.99 -4.99 -9.18
C LYS A 8 -0.14 -4.60 -10.15
N PHE A 9 -1.40 -4.69 -9.71
CA PHE A 9 -2.58 -4.39 -10.53
C PHE A 9 -3.38 -3.17 -10.06
N CYS A 10 -2.80 -2.36 -9.18
CA CYS A 10 -3.46 -1.17 -8.67
C CYS A 10 -2.97 0.08 -9.41
N ASN A 11 -3.89 0.75 -10.08
CA ASN A 11 -3.60 1.97 -10.83
C ASN A 11 -3.78 3.24 -9.98
N SER A 12 -4.05 3.12 -8.68
CA SER A 12 -4.26 4.26 -7.79
C SER A 12 -2.98 5.09 -7.65
N LYS A 13 -3.08 6.36 -8.05
CA LYS A 13 -2.02 7.37 -7.91
C LYS A 13 -2.56 8.50 -7.06
N MET A 14 -1.79 8.97 -6.08
CA MET A 14 -2.26 10.00 -5.13
C MET A 14 -2.69 11.29 -5.84
N SER A 15 -2.09 11.59 -6.99
CA SER A 15 -2.48 12.72 -7.83
C SER A 15 -3.89 12.59 -8.43
N LEU A 16 -4.36 11.35 -8.66
CA LEU A 16 -5.65 11.03 -9.27
C LEU A 16 -6.72 10.71 -8.21
N THR A 17 -6.32 10.08 -7.09
CA THR A 17 -7.23 9.64 -6.02
C THR A 17 -6.98 10.42 -4.73
N LYS A 18 -7.29 11.71 -4.74
CA LYS A 18 -7.04 12.63 -3.62
C LYS A 18 -7.80 12.30 -2.32
N LYS A 19 -8.79 11.41 -2.37
CA LYS A 19 -9.67 11.07 -1.23
C LYS A 19 -9.28 9.79 -0.48
N ILE A 20 -8.22 9.08 -0.91
CA ILE A 20 -7.80 7.83 -0.26
C ILE A 20 -6.42 7.97 0.39
N SER A 21 -6.22 7.22 1.47
CA SER A 21 -4.97 7.22 2.22
C SER A 21 -3.94 6.29 1.59
N TYR A 22 -2.67 6.64 1.75
CA TYR A 22 -1.52 5.89 1.26
C TYR A 22 -0.55 5.59 2.40
N PHE A 23 -0.23 4.32 2.58
CA PHE A 23 0.58 3.84 3.70
C PHE A 23 1.98 3.42 3.25
N ARG A 24 2.98 3.78 4.05
CA ARG A 24 4.34 3.31 3.85
C ARG A 24 4.42 1.84 4.21
N PHE A 25 5.40 1.16 3.63
CA PHE A 25 5.80 -0.14 4.15
C PHE A 25 6.23 0.01 5.62
N PRO A 26 5.89 -0.97 6.49
CA PRO A 26 6.35 -0.99 7.87
C PRO A 26 7.88 -0.93 7.96
N SER A 27 8.39 -0.29 9.00
CA SER A 27 9.83 -0.33 9.33
C SER A 27 10.27 -1.70 9.82
N ASP A 28 9.36 -2.47 10.41
CA ASP A 28 9.60 -3.86 10.81
C ASP A 28 9.86 -4.75 9.58
N GLN A 29 10.98 -5.45 9.60
CA GLN A 29 11.46 -6.21 8.45
C GLN A 29 10.55 -7.40 8.11
N LEU A 30 9.98 -8.07 9.12
CA LEU A 30 9.12 -9.23 8.92
C LEU A 30 7.80 -8.80 8.28
N ARG A 31 7.18 -7.75 8.80
CA ARG A 31 5.95 -7.17 8.23
C ARG A 31 6.18 -6.55 6.86
N CYS A 32 7.33 -5.91 6.64
CA CYS A 32 7.70 -5.39 5.33
C CYS A 32 7.76 -6.52 4.29
N LYS A 33 8.41 -7.65 4.63
CA LYS A 33 8.45 -8.85 3.78
C LYS A 33 7.04 -9.40 3.52
N GLN A 34 6.19 -9.46 4.54
CA GLN A 34 4.81 -9.91 4.40
C GLN A 34 4.01 -9.00 3.45
N TRP A 35 4.12 -7.68 3.59
CA TRP A 35 3.48 -6.72 2.69
C TRP A 35 3.99 -6.85 1.25
N MET A 36 5.30 -7.02 1.06
CA MET A 36 5.89 -7.24 -0.26
C MET A 36 5.37 -8.53 -0.92
N GLY A 37 5.28 -9.61 -0.13
CA GLY A 37 4.70 -10.88 -0.54
C GLY A 37 3.25 -10.71 -1.00
N ASN A 38 2.40 -10.14 -0.16
CA ASN A 38 0.97 -9.97 -0.45
C ASN A 38 0.72 -9.01 -1.63
N CYS A 39 1.45 -7.90 -1.73
CA CYS A 39 1.29 -6.92 -2.81
C CYS A 39 1.86 -7.38 -4.17
N HIS A 40 2.49 -8.56 -4.22
CA HIS A 40 3.16 -9.10 -5.41
C HIS A 40 4.17 -8.08 -5.98
N THR A 41 5.01 -7.50 -5.11
CA THR A 41 5.95 -6.42 -5.46
C THR A 41 7.19 -6.90 -6.20
N VAL A 42 7.19 -8.10 -6.79
CA VAL A 42 8.33 -8.65 -7.54
C VAL A 42 8.79 -7.68 -8.65
N HIS A 43 7.86 -6.96 -9.27
CA HIS A 43 8.14 -5.93 -10.28
C HIS A 43 8.89 -4.69 -9.74
N LEU A 44 8.97 -4.52 -8.41
CA LEU A 44 9.66 -3.43 -7.74
C LEU A 44 11.08 -3.79 -7.30
N LEU A 45 11.45 -5.08 -7.30
CA LEU A 45 12.77 -5.54 -6.83
C LEU A 45 13.95 -4.96 -7.64
N ASN A 46 13.71 -4.61 -8.90
CA ASN A 46 14.74 -4.05 -9.79
C ASN A 46 14.91 -2.52 -9.67
N LYS A 47 14.20 -1.86 -8.74
CA LYS A 47 14.25 -0.41 -8.57
C LYS A 47 15.13 -0.01 -7.39
N ASP A 48 15.71 1.18 -7.49
CA ASP A 48 16.49 1.77 -6.41
C ASP A 48 15.66 1.90 -5.11
N PRO A 49 16.20 1.48 -3.94
CA PRO A 49 15.50 1.55 -2.67
C PRO A 49 15.04 2.96 -2.26
N ALA A 50 15.81 4.01 -2.58
CA ALA A 50 15.41 5.38 -2.29
C ALA A 50 14.23 5.82 -3.18
N ILE A 51 14.20 5.40 -4.45
CA ILE A 51 13.04 5.60 -5.34
C ILE A 51 11.81 4.86 -4.81
N LEU A 52 11.97 3.61 -4.35
CA LEU A 52 10.88 2.82 -3.76
C LEU A 52 10.30 3.51 -2.53
N TYR A 53 11.17 3.88 -1.59
CA TYR A 53 10.78 4.57 -0.37
C TYR A 53 10.14 5.93 -0.64
N LYS A 54 10.52 6.62 -1.71
CA LYS A 54 9.95 7.93 -2.07
C LYS A 54 8.57 7.76 -2.72
N ASN A 55 8.44 6.89 -3.70
CA ASN A 55 7.32 6.92 -4.65
C ASN A 55 6.27 5.82 -4.44
N TYR A 56 6.57 4.75 -3.70
CA TYR A 56 5.68 3.59 -3.59
C TYR A 56 5.04 3.46 -2.21
N ARG A 57 3.72 3.29 -2.19
CA ARG A 57 2.89 3.14 -0.99
C ARG A 57 1.80 2.11 -1.26
N VAL A 58 1.10 1.63 -0.24
CA VAL A 58 -0.12 0.82 -0.44
C VAL A 58 -1.33 1.69 -0.12
N CYS A 59 -2.28 1.82 -1.04
CA CYS A 59 -3.49 2.61 -0.78
C CYS A 59 -4.47 1.87 0.14
N CYS A 60 -5.35 2.63 0.82
CA CYS A 60 -6.24 2.10 1.85
C CYS A 60 -7.23 1.04 1.35
N VAL A 61 -7.51 0.97 0.05
CA VAL A 61 -8.44 0.01 -0.55
C VAL A 61 -7.95 -1.44 -0.43
N HIS A 62 -6.65 -1.64 -0.18
CA HIS A 62 -6.05 -2.97 -0.04
C HIS A 62 -6.13 -3.55 1.38
N PHE A 63 -6.68 -2.80 2.33
CA PHE A 63 -6.85 -3.22 3.72
C PHE A 63 -8.34 -3.32 4.05
N GLU A 64 -8.68 -4.33 4.84
CA GLU A 64 -10.02 -4.49 5.41
C GLU A 64 -10.33 -3.40 6.44
N ASP A 65 -11.62 -3.10 6.63
CA ASP A 65 -12.06 -2.01 7.51
C ASP A 65 -11.66 -2.24 9.00
N ASN A 66 -11.56 -3.51 9.42
CA ASN A 66 -11.09 -3.91 10.76
C ASN A 66 -9.59 -3.62 10.99
N MET A 67 -8.83 -3.33 9.94
CA MET A 67 -7.40 -3.02 10.01
C MET A 67 -7.14 -1.53 10.21
N PHE A 68 -8.18 -0.70 10.25
CA PHE A 68 -8.08 0.73 10.51
C PHE A 68 -8.41 1.06 11.96
N LEU A 69 -7.58 1.90 12.57
CA LEU A 69 -7.89 2.50 13.86
C LEU A 69 -9.07 3.48 13.76
N ASN A 70 -9.29 4.04 12.57
CA ASN A 70 -10.41 4.93 12.27
C ASN A 70 -11.14 4.39 11.02
N PRO A 71 -12.20 3.58 11.17
CA PRO A 71 -12.92 3.02 10.03
C PRO A 71 -13.53 4.07 9.10
N SER A 72 -13.99 5.21 9.65
CA SER A 72 -14.64 6.26 8.84
C SER A 72 -13.68 7.03 7.93
N SER A 73 -12.43 7.25 8.35
CA SER A 73 -11.45 8.03 7.59
C SER A 73 -10.39 7.17 6.91
N ARG A 74 -10.23 5.90 7.32
CA ARG A 74 -9.26 4.93 6.80
C ARG A 74 -7.86 5.54 6.66
N ASN A 75 -7.48 6.39 7.61
CA ASN A 75 -6.26 7.19 7.56
C ASN A 75 -5.11 6.64 8.43
N ARG A 76 -5.40 5.63 9.25
CA ARG A 76 -4.43 5.02 10.15
C ARG A 76 -4.68 3.53 10.28
N LEU A 77 -3.62 2.74 10.08
CA LEU A 77 -3.64 1.29 10.20
C LEU A 77 -3.32 0.84 11.63
N THR A 78 -3.82 -0.33 12.01
CA THR A 78 -3.44 -1.03 13.25
C THR A 78 -2.03 -1.62 13.14
N MET A 79 -1.46 -2.01 14.27
CA MET A 79 -0.13 -2.63 14.31
C MET A 79 -0.06 -3.99 13.61
N ASN A 80 -1.18 -4.67 13.38
CA ASN A 80 -1.21 -5.97 12.70
C ASN A 80 -1.75 -5.89 11.28
N ALA A 81 -2.03 -4.68 10.79
CA ALA A 81 -2.56 -4.48 9.46
C ALA A 81 -1.60 -5.01 8.38
N VAL A 82 -2.18 -5.75 7.44
CA VAL A 82 -1.53 -6.30 6.26
C VAL A 82 -2.47 -6.15 5.07
N PRO A 83 -1.96 -5.84 3.87
CA PRO A 83 -2.83 -5.76 2.71
C PRO A 83 -3.33 -7.17 2.37
N THR A 84 -4.65 -7.32 2.26
CA THR A 84 -5.34 -8.59 1.98
C THR A 84 -6.24 -8.52 0.77
N ILE A 85 -6.65 -7.31 0.35
CA ILE A 85 -7.59 -7.11 -0.74
C ILE A 85 -6.80 -6.88 -2.05
N PHE A 86 -6.85 -7.86 -2.94
CA PHE A 86 -6.16 -7.84 -4.24
C PHE A 86 -7.14 -8.21 -5.36
N SER A 87 -8.15 -7.38 -5.61
CA SER A 87 -9.02 -7.58 -6.78
C SER A 87 -8.29 -7.15 -8.05
N GLU A 88 -8.44 -7.94 -9.13
CA GLU A 88 -7.74 -7.74 -10.41
C GLU A 88 -8.16 -6.47 -11.18
N ARG A 89 -9.07 -5.67 -10.64
CA ARG A 89 -9.52 -4.40 -11.21
C ARG A 89 -10.05 -3.51 -10.08
N CYS A 90 -9.22 -2.61 -9.56
CA CYS A 90 -9.73 -1.43 -8.85
C CYS A 90 -10.27 -0.48 -9.93
N ILE A 91 -11.57 -0.57 -10.24
CA ILE A 91 -12.28 0.37 -11.10
C ILE A 91 -12.68 1.59 -10.28
#